data_AF-A0A1B0DR18-F1
#
_entry.id   AF-A0A1B0DR18-F1
#
_cell.length_a   1.000
_cell.length_b   1.000
_cell.length_c   1.000
_cell.angle_alpha   90.00
_cell.angle_beta   90.00
_cell.angle_gamma   90.00
#
_symmetry.space_group_name_H-M   'P 1'
#
loop_
_entity.id
_entity.type
_entity.pdbx_description
1 polymer ?
#
loop_
_entity_poly.entity_id
_entity_poly.type
_entity_poly.pdbx_seq_one_letter_code
_entity_poly.pdbx_strand_id
1 'polypeptide(L)'
;MYTIGTTRRKREEKRVCYGDLGCFEDSGPFGYLDMLPSSPEEIDTKFYFYSTKNRGDRPLVEFSYFNISAAVGGEDLPSSETTTAVNDSNGTTTSTTQSSTVSPQLSLRRSLDRLEGLEILSARVIVHGFGSSCPHVWIYEMRTALMAVEDCIVICVDWEKGASLPNYVKASANTRLVGKQLAQLLAALETHRGLQMSRVHIIGFSLGAHVAGFAGADLPGLSRITGLDPAGPLFESQHPKARLDSSDATFVDVIHSNGENLILGGLGSWQPMGHVDFYPNGGRVQHGCSNLFVGAVTDFIWSPAASVEGRSLCNHRRAYKFFIDSVAPRCLFPAFPCGSYDDFLQGKCFPCKQSSNASGISADARCGNMGYYADRSTGRGQLYLVTREEEPFCAHQYNIEIFSALSELPLRSLGRWEVTLIGEAGLNETFTITEKDDTEFFAGERISRILVPHPALGFPTDITLTYKSYSGWLSRGLPVWNIYKVILTDSFGRSYSICKRFFTLESGKPELLALLPGDCHIPEEIDLEEGPLDRIDEKKSEENEVNHAYGGYDDQDLRFTRDDRENTINPKWQSVEGNGLDTGSGTESSRGFPEEIGTTDNPPEIFEPILKERRKKSGKGRKFDSEGSELMSQLAN
;
A
#
# COMPACT_ATOMS: atom_id res chain seq x y z
N MET A 1 24.81 43.06 44.49
CA MET A 1 24.53 42.63 43.11
C MET A 1 25.75 41.89 42.59
N TYR A 2 25.72 40.55 42.60
CA TYR A 2 26.73 39.74 41.91
C TYR A 2 26.08 39.19 40.64
N THR A 3 26.48 39.74 39.49
CA THR A 3 26.05 39.29 38.18
C THR A 3 26.88 38.07 37.81
N ILE A 4 26.30 36.87 37.92
CA ILE A 4 26.93 35.65 37.41
C ILE A 4 26.77 35.65 35.89
N GLY A 5 27.81 36.09 35.19
CA GLY A 5 27.92 35.95 33.74
C GLY A 5 28.20 34.50 33.38
N THR A 6 27.16 33.75 33.00
CA THR A 6 27.33 32.43 32.38
C THR A 6 27.80 32.61 30.95
N THR A 7 29.12 32.58 30.74
CA THR A 7 29.70 32.39 29.42
C THR A 7 29.38 30.96 28.96
N ARG A 8 28.31 30.81 28.17
CA ARG A 8 28.08 29.57 27.40
C ARG A 8 29.27 29.40 26.44
N ARG A 9 30.22 28.53 26.78
CA ARG A 9 31.23 28.04 25.83
C ARG A 9 30.50 27.38 24.66
N LYS A 10 30.75 27.87 23.44
CA LYS A 10 30.29 27.22 22.20
C LYS A 10 30.94 25.82 22.17
N ARG A 11 30.11 24.78 22.09
CA ARG A 11 30.56 23.39 21.98
C ARG A 11 31.45 23.25 20.74
N GLU A 12 32.56 22.51 20.86
CA GLU A 12 33.45 22.20 19.75
C GLU A 12 32.73 21.27 18.76
N GLU A 13 32.64 21.69 17.50
CA GLU A 13 31.95 20.98 16.41
C GLU A 13 32.81 19.76 16.01
N LYS A 14 32.25 18.54 16.11
CA LYS A 14 32.95 17.32 15.73
C LYS A 14 32.79 17.08 14.24
N ARG A 15 33.87 16.61 13.62
CA ARG A 15 33.93 16.32 12.19
C ARG A 15 34.73 15.05 11.94
N VAL A 16 34.27 14.24 10.99
CA VAL A 16 35.00 13.10 10.45
C VAL A 16 34.99 13.14 8.93
N CYS A 17 36.07 12.73 8.28
CA CYS A 17 36.19 12.72 6.81
C CYS A 17 36.62 11.35 6.32
N TYR A 18 36.06 10.90 5.19
CA TYR A 18 36.32 9.57 4.62
C TYR A 18 36.63 9.67 3.12
N GLY A 19 37.88 10.01 2.78
CA GLY A 19 38.34 10.10 1.38
C GLY A 19 37.38 10.90 0.49
N ASP A 20 36.98 10.30 -0.62
CA ASP A 20 36.08 10.92 -1.62
C ASP A 20 34.65 11.14 -1.10
N LEU A 21 34.23 10.49 0.00
CA LEU A 21 32.94 10.75 0.65
C LEU A 21 32.96 12.10 1.39
N GLY A 22 34.07 12.83 1.40
CA GLY A 22 34.19 14.13 2.06
C GLY A 22 33.97 14.02 3.56
N CYS A 23 33.37 15.05 4.15
CA CYS A 23 33.29 15.20 5.59
C CYS A 23 31.86 15.26 6.13
N PHE A 24 31.69 14.72 7.32
CA PHE A 24 30.44 14.68 8.07
C PHE A 24 30.66 15.43 9.37
N GLU A 25 29.79 16.40 9.61
CA GLU A 25 29.81 17.24 10.81
C GLU A 25 28.58 16.96 11.68
N ASP A 26 28.71 17.15 12.99
CA ASP A 26 27.62 17.08 13.98
C ASP A 26 27.04 18.47 14.30
N SER A 27 27.09 19.39 13.32
CA SER A 27 26.61 20.76 13.40
C SER A 27 25.46 21.01 12.41
N GLY A 28 24.87 22.22 12.45
CA GLY A 28 23.84 22.63 11.50
C GLY A 28 22.60 21.72 11.52
N PRO A 29 22.09 21.29 10.34
CA PRO A 29 20.93 20.39 10.25
C PRO A 29 21.06 19.06 10.99
N PHE A 30 22.29 18.62 11.30
CA PHE A 30 22.58 17.34 11.95
C PHE A 30 22.96 17.46 13.42
N GLY A 31 22.93 18.68 13.98
CA GLY A 31 23.36 18.93 15.35
C GLY A 31 22.50 18.29 16.44
N TYR A 32 21.32 17.78 16.08
CA TYR A 32 20.44 17.06 16.99
C TYR A 32 20.87 15.60 17.24
N LEU A 33 21.67 15.00 16.35
CA LEU A 33 22.09 13.59 16.47
C LEU A 33 23.22 13.40 17.48
N ASP A 34 24.09 14.41 17.64
CA ASP A 34 25.33 14.33 18.42
C ASP A 34 26.16 13.05 18.15
N MET A 35 26.07 12.56 16.91
CA MET A 35 26.66 11.30 16.50
C MET A 35 27.12 11.40 15.05
N LEU A 36 28.39 11.10 14.83
CA LEU A 36 28.98 11.01 13.50
C LEU A 36 28.78 9.59 12.94
N PRO A 37 28.71 9.43 11.61
CA PRO A 37 28.68 8.12 10.97
C PRO A 37 29.88 7.23 11.38
N SER A 38 29.72 5.91 11.30
CA SER A 38 30.82 4.94 11.36
C SER A 38 31.70 5.05 10.13
N SER A 39 32.88 4.44 10.15
CA SER A 39 33.72 4.42 8.95
C SER A 39 33.12 3.53 7.84
N PRO A 40 33.50 3.75 6.56
CA PRO A 40 33.07 2.87 5.46
C PRO A 40 33.40 1.39 5.71
N GLU A 41 34.49 1.09 6.42
CA GLU A 41 34.95 -0.28 6.71
C GLU A 41 34.06 -0.97 7.73
N GLU A 42 33.59 -0.21 8.72
CA GLU A 42 32.67 -0.71 9.74
C GLU A 42 31.27 -0.95 9.16
N ILE A 43 30.80 -0.04 8.30
CA ILE A 43 29.48 -0.14 7.66
C ILE A 43 29.46 -1.22 6.59
N ASP A 44 30.58 -1.41 5.87
CA ASP A 44 30.78 -2.44 4.82
C ASP A 44 29.63 -2.48 3.80
N THR A 45 29.31 -1.33 3.21
CA THR A 45 28.21 -1.25 2.24
C THR A 45 28.55 -2.02 0.96
N LYS A 46 27.62 -2.88 0.56
CA LYS A 46 27.69 -3.71 -0.64
C LYS A 46 26.51 -3.42 -1.56
N PHE A 47 26.75 -3.59 -2.85
CA PHE A 47 25.76 -3.40 -3.89
C PHE A 47 25.62 -4.69 -4.68
N TYR A 48 24.44 -5.29 -4.59
CA TYR A 48 24.10 -6.52 -5.31
C TYR A 48 23.29 -6.21 -6.56
N PHE A 49 23.82 -6.55 -7.72
CA PHE A 49 23.18 -6.29 -9.01
C PHE A 49 22.43 -7.52 -9.50
N TYR A 50 21.22 -7.31 -9.99
CA TYR A 50 20.37 -8.32 -10.62
C TYR A 50 19.83 -7.78 -11.95
N SER A 51 19.57 -8.66 -12.91
CA SER A 51 19.01 -8.29 -14.22
C SER A 51 17.95 -9.29 -14.59
N THR A 52 16.93 -8.84 -15.32
CA THR A 52 15.88 -9.67 -15.93
C THR A 52 16.41 -10.84 -16.77
N LYS A 53 17.59 -10.68 -17.38
CA LYS A 53 18.29 -11.73 -18.14
C LYS A 53 18.83 -12.86 -17.26
N ASN A 54 19.12 -12.57 -15.98
CA ASN A 54 19.59 -13.55 -15.00
C ASN A 54 18.78 -13.43 -13.71
N ARG A 55 17.61 -14.07 -13.70
CA ARG A 55 16.67 -14.07 -12.56
C ARG A 55 17.06 -15.02 -11.41
N GLY A 56 18.30 -15.51 -11.40
CA GLY A 56 18.77 -16.40 -10.34
C GLY A 56 18.84 -15.69 -8.98
N ASP A 57 18.91 -16.49 -7.91
CA ASP A 57 19.00 -15.96 -6.54
C ASP A 57 20.32 -15.26 -6.27
N ARG A 58 21.37 -15.60 -7.02
CA ARG A 58 22.70 -15.03 -6.89
C ARG A 58 22.81 -13.72 -7.66
N PRO A 59 23.44 -12.68 -7.07
CA PRO A 59 23.70 -11.45 -7.79
C PRO A 59 24.60 -11.71 -9.00
N LEU A 60 24.35 -10.97 -10.06
CA LEU A 60 25.22 -10.92 -11.23
C LEU A 60 26.61 -10.42 -10.85
N VAL A 61 26.62 -9.37 -10.03
CA VAL A 61 27.83 -8.72 -9.54
C VAL A 61 27.57 -8.24 -8.11
N GLU A 62 28.56 -8.46 -7.24
CA GLU A 62 28.65 -7.87 -5.92
C GLU A 62 29.78 -6.85 -5.96
N PHE A 63 29.47 -5.61 -5.58
CA PHE A 63 30.47 -4.58 -5.38
C PHE A 63 30.49 -4.14 -3.92
N SER A 64 31.64 -4.30 -3.27
CA SER A 64 31.91 -3.54 -2.05
C SER A 64 32.24 -2.10 -2.44
N TYR A 65 31.81 -1.13 -1.62
CA TYR A 65 32.10 0.28 -1.82
C TYR A 65 33.60 0.57 -2.09
N PHE A 66 34.52 -0.14 -1.44
CA PHE A 66 35.96 0.03 -1.62
C PHE A 66 36.44 -0.21 -3.05
N ASN A 67 35.82 -1.17 -3.74
CA ASN A 67 36.18 -1.48 -5.12
C ASN A 67 35.72 -0.36 -6.08
N ILE A 68 34.63 0.34 -5.73
CA ILE A 68 34.08 1.44 -6.52
C ILE A 68 34.92 2.70 -6.33
N SER A 69 35.23 3.09 -5.09
CA SER A 69 36.08 4.26 -4.82
C SER A 69 37.45 4.12 -5.47
N ALA A 70 38.09 2.94 -5.42
CA ALA A 70 39.37 2.70 -6.08
C ALA A 70 39.32 2.82 -7.61
N ALA A 71 38.15 2.61 -8.23
CA ALA A 71 38.00 2.71 -9.68
C ALA A 71 37.56 4.09 -10.17
N VAL A 72 36.88 4.85 -9.33
CA VAL A 72 36.36 6.19 -9.64
C VAL A 72 37.37 7.27 -9.25
N GLY A 73 38.09 7.11 -8.14
CA GLY A 73 39.04 8.09 -7.59
C GLY A 73 40.44 8.02 -8.20
N GLY A 74 40.57 7.90 -9.53
CA GLY A 74 41.85 7.67 -10.20
C GLY A 74 43.02 8.53 -9.72
N GLU A 75 43.96 7.92 -8.97
CA GLU A 75 45.37 8.24 -9.08
C GLU A 75 46.00 7.19 -10.01
N ASP A 76 46.47 7.64 -11.18
CA ASP A 76 47.42 6.87 -11.98
C ASP A 76 48.70 6.68 -11.14
N LEU A 77 48.85 5.54 -10.47
CA LEU A 77 50.15 5.17 -9.93
C LEU A 77 51.12 5.04 -11.12
N PRO A 78 52.25 5.78 -11.14
CA PRO A 78 53.22 5.62 -12.22
C PRO A 78 53.71 4.17 -12.21
N SER A 79 53.62 3.52 -13.37
CA SER A 79 54.26 2.24 -13.62
C SER A 79 55.78 2.42 -13.49
N SER A 80 56.31 2.23 -12.29
CA SER A 80 57.74 2.02 -12.11
C SER A 80 58.06 0.62 -12.60
N GLU A 81 58.43 0.50 -13.88
CA GLU A 81 59.21 -0.63 -14.35
C GLU A 81 60.58 -0.57 -13.67
N THR A 82 60.70 -1.20 -12.49
CA THR A 82 62.01 -1.43 -11.88
C THR A 82 62.55 -2.73 -12.46
N THR A 83 63.29 -2.65 -13.57
CA THR A 83 64.11 -3.75 -14.06
C THR A 83 65.30 -3.95 -13.10
N THR A 84 65.19 -4.89 -12.17
CA THR A 84 66.36 -5.42 -11.44
C THR A 84 66.97 -6.55 -12.25
N ALA A 85 68.06 -6.25 -12.96
CA ALA A 85 68.94 -7.27 -13.52
C ALA A 85 69.77 -7.87 -12.38
N VAL A 86 69.54 -9.15 -12.06
CA VAL A 86 70.45 -9.94 -11.23
C VAL A 86 71.31 -10.76 -12.18
N ASN A 87 72.61 -10.42 -12.25
CA ASN A 87 73.61 -11.24 -12.92
C ASN A 87 74.06 -12.33 -11.95
N ASP A 88 73.57 -13.55 -12.13
CA ASP A 88 74.20 -14.73 -11.56
C ASP A 88 75.14 -15.37 -12.58
N SER A 89 76.42 -15.47 -12.19
CA SER A 89 77.48 -16.15 -12.90
C SER A 89 77.29 -17.67 -12.84
N ASN A 90 76.29 -18.18 -13.54
CA ASN A 90 76.20 -19.56 -14.06
C ASN A 90 74.97 -19.65 -14.98
N GLY A 91 75.20 -19.41 -16.27
CA GLY A 91 74.16 -19.21 -17.29
C GLY A 91 73.07 -20.28 -17.35
N THR A 92 71.97 -20.01 -16.66
CA THR A 92 70.70 -20.75 -16.81
C THR A 92 69.57 -19.72 -16.79
N THR A 93 68.90 -19.52 -17.93
CA THR A 93 67.79 -18.57 -18.07
C THR A 93 66.48 -19.28 -17.73
N THR A 94 65.95 -19.06 -16.54
CA THR A 94 64.59 -19.47 -16.15
C THR A 94 63.65 -18.28 -16.28
N SER A 95 62.80 -18.30 -17.32
CA SER A 95 61.70 -17.34 -17.46
C SER A 95 60.52 -17.77 -16.58
N THR A 96 60.45 -17.25 -15.37
CA THR A 96 59.27 -17.40 -14.51
C THR A 96 58.29 -16.28 -14.84
N THR A 97 57.22 -16.58 -15.59
CA THR A 97 56.07 -15.67 -15.71
C THR A 97 55.38 -15.55 -14.36
N GLN A 98 55.70 -14.49 -13.61
CA GLN A 98 54.90 -14.08 -12.47
C GLN A 98 53.55 -13.56 -12.99
N SER A 99 52.47 -14.17 -12.52
CA SER A 99 51.09 -13.75 -12.74
C SER A 99 50.92 -12.33 -12.21
N SER A 100 50.88 -11.35 -13.10
CA SER A 100 50.56 -9.96 -12.79
C SER A 100 49.22 -9.88 -12.07
N THR A 101 49.24 -9.42 -10.82
CA THR A 101 48.06 -9.02 -10.06
C THR A 101 47.30 -7.98 -10.87
N VAL A 102 46.10 -8.34 -11.33
CA VAL A 102 45.19 -7.44 -12.02
C VAL A 102 44.86 -6.28 -11.08
N SER A 103 45.12 -5.04 -11.50
CA SER A 103 44.81 -3.86 -10.70
C SER A 103 43.31 -3.82 -10.34
N PRO A 104 42.91 -3.37 -9.12
CA PRO A 104 41.51 -3.29 -8.70
C PRO A 104 40.61 -2.51 -9.68
N GLN A 105 41.18 -1.52 -10.38
CA GLN A 105 40.52 -0.79 -11.47
C GLN A 105 40.13 -1.68 -12.66
N LEU A 106 41.01 -2.61 -13.07
CA LEU A 106 40.77 -3.48 -14.22
C LEU A 106 39.77 -4.61 -13.87
N SER A 107 39.71 -5.04 -12.61
CA SER A 107 38.71 -6.01 -12.13
C SER A 107 37.31 -5.39 -11.98
N LEU A 108 37.21 -4.13 -11.53
CA LEU A 108 35.93 -3.42 -11.50
C LEU A 108 35.41 -3.17 -12.91
N ARG A 109 36.24 -2.67 -13.83
CA ARG A 109 35.84 -2.46 -15.24
C ARG A 109 35.28 -3.74 -15.86
N ARG A 110 35.98 -4.87 -15.72
CA ARG A 110 35.50 -6.18 -16.21
C ARG A 110 34.21 -6.66 -15.53
N SER A 111 34.01 -6.33 -14.26
CA SER A 111 32.79 -6.69 -13.53
C SER A 111 31.61 -5.82 -13.95
N LEU A 112 31.85 -4.52 -14.19
CA LEU A 112 30.88 -3.60 -14.78
C LEU A 112 30.55 -3.97 -16.24
N ASP A 113 31.50 -4.54 -16.99
CA ASP A 113 31.30 -5.10 -18.35
C ASP A 113 30.24 -6.21 -18.41
N ARG A 114 29.95 -6.85 -17.27
CA ARG A 114 28.86 -7.81 -17.17
C ARG A 114 27.47 -7.15 -17.06
N LEU A 115 27.42 -5.85 -16.76
CA LEU A 115 26.19 -5.05 -16.74
C LEU A 115 25.96 -4.45 -18.13
N GLU A 116 25.56 -5.30 -19.07
CA GLU A 116 25.17 -4.88 -20.41
C GLU A 116 23.83 -4.12 -20.38
N GLY A 117 23.73 -3.02 -21.13
CA GLY A 117 22.47 -2.32 -21.38
C GLY A 117 22.07 -1.25 -20.36
N LEU A 118 22.96 -0.84 -19.45
CA LEU A 118 22.70 0.27 -18.49
C LEU A 118 22.30 1.60 -19.19
N GLU A 119 22.77 1.84 -20.41
CA GLU A 119 22.38 2.97 -21.27
C GLU A 119 20.91 2.95 -21.71
N ILE A 120 20.28 1.76 -21.74
CA ILE A 120 18.94 1.54 -22.30
C ILE A 120 17.96 0.94 -21.27
N LEU A 121 18.42 0.42 -20.14
CA LEU A 121 17.56 -0.17 -19.10
C LEU A 121 17.27 0.85 -17.99
N SER A 122 16.14 0.68 -17.30
CA SER A 122 15.90 1.40 -16.04
C SER A 122 16.64 0.74 -14.88
N ALA A 123 17.00 1.53 -13.87
CA ALA A 123 17.61 1.03 -12.65
C ALA A 123 16.64 1.20 -11.47
N ARG A 124 16.36 0.09 -10.78
CA ARG A 124 15.54 0.06 -9.57
C ARG A 124 16.45 -0.24 -8.39
N VAL A 125 16.65 0.74 -7.52
CA VAL A 125 17.49 0.59 -6.34
C VAL A 125 16.61 0.28 -5.14
N ILE A 126 16.92 -0.77 -4.39
CA ILE A 126 16.20 -1.14 -3.16
C ILE A 126 17.14 -0.92 -1.98
N VAL A 127 16.69 -0.13 -1.00
CA VAL A 127 17.45 0.17 0.22
C VAL A 127 16.68 -0.29 1.45
N HIS A 128 17.24 -1.26 2.17
CA HIS A 128 16.65 -1.79 3.39
C HIS A 128 16.83 -0.84 4.59
N GLY A 129 16.12 -1.13 5.67
CA GLY A 129 16.14 -0.36 6.92
C GLY A 129 16.92 -1.00 8.06
N PHE A 130 16.63 -0.53 9.28
CA PHE A 130 17.21 -1.00 10.54
C PHE A 130 16.93 -2.49 10.79
N GLY A 131 17.96 -3.23 11.20
CA GLY A 131 17.86 -4.67 11.49
C GLY A 131 17.50 -5.54 10.27
N SER A 132 17.74 -5.06 9.06
CA SER A 132 17.48 -5.80 7.81
C SER A 132 18.74 -5.87 6.93
N SER A 133 18.63 -6.57 5.81
CA SER A 133 19.71 -6.87 4.87
C SER A 133 19.15 -7.41 3.55
N CYS A 134 19.93 -7.35 2.48
CA CYS A 134 19.50 -7.78 1.14
C CYS A 134 19.07 -9.26 1.00
N PRO A 135 19.58 -10.23 1.79
CA PRO A 135 19.13 -11.61 1.74
C PRO A 135 17.70 -11.86 2.27
N HIS A 136 17.06 -10.87 2.90
CA HIS A 136 15.71 -11.04 3.43
C HIS A 136 14.66 -11.27 2.34
N VAL A 137 13.63 -12.07 2.66
CA VAL A 137 12.58 -12.51 1.72
C VAL A 137 11.86 -11.35 1.02
N TRP A 138 11.55 -10.27 1.73
CA TRP A 138 10.83 -9.13 1.13
C TRP A 138 11.62 -8.44 0.00
N ILE A 139 12.97 -8.45 0.07
CA ILE A 139 13.83 -7.94 -1.01
C ILE A 139 13.71 -8.84 -2.24
N TYR A 140 13.72 -10.16 -2.02
CA TYR A 140 13.52 -11.14 -3.08
C TYR A 140 12.16 -10.97 -3.76
N GLU A 141 11.09 -10.83 -2.98
CA GLU A 141 9.72 -10.60 -3.48
C GLU A 141 9.64 -9.31 -4.29
N MET A 142 10.17 -8.20 -3.75
CA MET A 142 10.18 -6.91 -4.43
C MET A 142 10.97 -6.93 -5.73
N ARG A 143 12.19 -7.47 -5.71
CA ARG A 143 13.02 -7.64 -6.91
C ARG A 143 12.28 -8.44 -7.97
N THR A 144 11.68 -9.57 -7.58
CA THR A 144 10.97 -10.46 -8.49
C THR A 144 9.74 -9.78 -9.09
N ALA A 145 8.97 -9.05 -8.29
CA ALA A 145 7.83 -8.27 -8.75
C ALA A 145 8.25 -7.18 -9.77
N LEU A 146 9.27 -6.38 -9.45
CA LEU A 146 9.79 -5.34 -10.34
C LEU A 146 10.25 -5.91 -11.68
N MET A 147 11.02 -7.00 -11.65
CA MET A 147 11.55 -7.68 -12.83
C MET A 147 10.48 -8.44 -13.63
N ALA A 148 9.29 -8.64 -13.07
CA ALA A 148 8.17 -9.27 -13.77
C ALA A 148 7.43 -8.29 -14.69
N VAL A 149 7.43 -6.99 -14.37
CA VAL A 149 6.69 -5.96 -15.13
C VAL A 149 7.57 -5.07 -16.00
N GLU A 150 8.88 -5.00 -15.72
CA GLU A 150 9.80 -4.13 -16.44
C GLU A 150 11.14 -4.82 -16.70
N ASP A 151 11.70 -4.56 -17.89
CA ASP A 151 13.08 -4.91 -18.21
C ASP A 151 14.04 -3.90 -17.56
N CYS A 152 14.54 -4.25 -16.37
CA CYS A 152 15.34 -3.37 -15.54
C CYS A 152 16.52 -4.08 -14.86
N ILE A 153 17.45 -3.26 -14.37
CA ILE A 153 18.49 -3.68 -13.43
C ILE A 153 18.00 -3.37 -12.02
N VAL A 154 18.05 -4.35 -11.13
CA VAL A 154 17.76 -4.16 -9.71
C VAL A 154 19.06 -4.12 -8.93
N ILE A 155 19.25 -3.07 -8.13
CA ILE A 155 20.42 -2.88 -7.26
C ILE A 155 19.94 -2.95 -5.82
N CYS A 156 20.34 -3.96 -5.06
CA CYS A 156 20.09 -3.98 -3.63
C CYS A 156 21.28 -3.39 -2.87
N VAL A 157 21.02 -2.39 -2.03
CA VAL A 157 22.01 -1.72 -1.18
C VAL A 157 22.02 -2.40 0.18
N ASP A 158 23.07 -3.17 0.43
CA ASP A 158 23.25 -3.94 1.66
C ASP A 158 24.20 -3.19 2.59
N TRP A 159 23.67 -2.71 3.70
CA TRP A 159 24.40 -1.97 4.74
C TRP A 159 24.11 -2.57 6.12
N GLU A 160 23.86 -3.88 6.17
CA GLU A 160 23.48 -4.67 7.36
C GLU A 160 24.33 -4.35 8.60
N LYS A 161 25.66 -4.29 8.45
CA LYS A 161 26.57 -3.98 9.57
C LYS A 161 26.39 -2.57 10.12
N GLY A 162 26.09 -1.61 9.24
CA GLY A 162 25.77 -0.24 9.64
C GLY A 162 24.34 -0.07 10.16
N ALA A 163 23.44 -1.02 9.86
CA ALA A 163 22.02 -1.03 10.22
C ALA A 163 21.69 -1.95 11.40
N SER A 164 22.69 -2.60 12.00
CA SER A 164 22.48 -3.69 12.96
C SER A 164 21.91 -3.22 14.30
N LEU A 165 21.06 -4.05 14.90
CA LEU A 165 20.56 -3.88 16.27
C LEU A 165 21.71 -3.98 17.31
N PRO A 166 21.58 -3.36 18.49
CA PRO A 166 20.48 -2.49 18.95
C PRO A 166 20.71 -0.99 18.68
N ASN A 167 21.81 -0.59 18.03
CA ASN A 167 22.27 0.80 18.02
C ASN A 167 21.55 1.68 16.98
N TYR A 168 20.28 2.03 17.25
CA TYR A 168 19.46 2.82 16.34
C TYR A 168 20.01 4.21 16.04
N VAL A 169 20.57 4.90 17.06
CA VAL A 169 21.13 6.26 16.89
C VAL A 169 22.31 6.21 15.93
N LYS A 170 23.18 5.20 16.06
CA LYS A 170 24.31 5.01 15.16
C LYS A 170 23.88 4.62 13.75
N ALA A 171 22.91 3.72 13.63
CA ALA A 171 22.32 3.37 12.33
C ALA A 171 21.72 4.61 11.64
N SER A 172 21.03 5.47 12.40
CA SER A 172 20.48 6.74 11.90
C SER A 172 21.59 7.67 11.40
N ALA A 173 22.70 7.81 12.15
CA ALA A 173 23.85 8.59 11.69
C ALA A 173 24.52 7.98 10.43
N ASN A 174 24.61 6.65 10.36
CA ASN A 174 25.19 5.92 9.23
C ASN A 174 24.45 6.15 7.92
N THR A 175 23.13 6.42 7.95
CA THR A 175 22.33 6.69 6.74
C THR A 175 22.93 7.78 5.85
N ARG A 176 23.53 8.82 6.45
CA ARG A 176 24.23 9.90 5.73
C ARG A 176 25.39 9.38 4.88
N LEU A 177 26.18 8.47 5.45
CA LEU A 177 27.33 7.91 4.76
C LEU A 177 26.88 6.93 3.67
N VAL A 178 25.93 6.04 3.96
CA VAL A 178 25.40 5.07 2.99
C VAL A 178 24.74 5.78 1.81
N GLY A 179 23.99 6.87 2.05
CA GLY A 179 23.39 7.67 0.99
C GLY A 179 24.44 8.25 0.05
N LYS A 180 25.55 8.75 0.62
CA LYS A 180 26.67 9.28 -0.16
C LYS A 180 27.41 8.20 -0.96
N GLN A 181 27.59 7.01 -0.39
CA GLN A 181 28.15 5.86 -1.11
C GLN A 181 27.27 5.43 -2.29
N LEU A 182 25.94 5.43 -2.09
CA LEU A 182 24.99 5.14 -3.16
C LEU A 182 25.02 6.20 -4.26
N ALA A 183 25.07 7.49 -3.90
CA ALA A 183 25.20 8.59 -4.87
C ALA A 183 26.47 8.44 -5.72
N GLN A 184 27.61 8.15 -5.10
CA GLN A 184 28.86 7.94 -5.83
C GLN A 184 28.80 6.75 -6.79
N LEU A 185 28.19 5.63 -6.38
CA LEU A 185 27.99 4.49 -7.29
C LEU A 185 27.14 4.89 -8.51
N LEU A 186 26.01 5.54 -8.29
CA LEU A 186 25.10 5.91 -9.37
C LEU A 186 25.73 6.93 -10.32
N ALA A 187 26.44 7.94 -9.79
CA ALA A 187 27.20 8.91 -10.58
C ALA A 187 28.33 8.24 -11.40
N ALA A 188 28.99 7.23 -10.84
CA ALA A 188 29.99 6.45 -11.56
C ALA A 188 29.38 5.61 -12.70
N LEU A 189 28.20 5.02 -12.47
CA LEU A 189 27.47 4.29 -13.51
C LEU A 189 26.99 5.21 -14.63
N GLU A 190 26.57 6.44 -14.30
CA GLU A 190 26.24 7.46 -15.30
C GLU A 190 27.46 7.81 -16.15
N THR A 191 28.56 8.17 -15.48
CA THR A 191 29.80 8.62 -16.14
C THR A 191 30.43 7.53 -17.00
N HIS A 192 30.46 6.27 -16.53
CA HIS A 192 31.23 5.20 -17.18
C HIS A 192 30.38 4.21 -17.98
N ARG A 193 29.08 4.09 -17.71
CA ARG A 193 28.19 3.09 -18.32
C ARG A 193 26.97 3.70 -19.00
N GLY A 194 26.82 5.03 -18.98
CA GLY A 194 25.72 5.74 -19.65
C GLY A 194 24.36 5.62 -18.95
N LEU A 195 24.34 5.23 -17.66
CA LEU A 195 23.09 5.21 -16.87
C LEU A 195 22.51 6.63 -16.78
N GLN A 196 21.26 6.82 -17.18
CA GLN A 196 20.60 8.12 -17.07
C GLN A 196 19.87 8.26 -15.73
N MET A 197 20.14 9.32 -14.95
CA MET A 197 19.45 9.58 -13.68
C MET A 197 17.92 9.71 -13.82
N SER A 198 17.46 10.16 -14.99
CA SER A 198 16.03 10.21 -15.37
C SER A 198 15.36 8.84 -15.49
N ARG A 199 16.11 7.74 -15.36
CA ARG A 199 15.64 6.36 -15.42
C ARG A 199 15.94 5.56 -14.15
N VAL A 200 16.43 6.24 -13.12
CA VAL A 200 16.75 5.67 -11.81
C VAL A 200 15.58 5.92 -10.86
N HIS A 201 15.13 4.84 -10.21
CA HIS A 201 14.14 4.90 -9.14
C HIS A 201 14.72 4.23 -7.89
N ILE A 202 14.88 5.00 -6.80
CA ILE A 202 15.32 4.50 -5.49
C ILE A 202 14.10 4.24 -4.59
N ILE A 203 13.99 3.03 -4.08
CA ILE A 203 12.91 2.56 -3.20
C ILE A 203 13.55 2.29 -1.83
N GLY A 204 13.28 3.14 -0.85
CA GLY A 204 13.87 3.05 0.49
C GLY A 204 12.83 2.71 1.55
N PHE A 205 13.12 1.69 2.37
CA PHE A 205 12.26 1.28 3.48
C PHE A 205 12.82 1.72 4.83
N SER A 206 11.98 2.30 5.72
CA SER A 206 12.39 2.70 7.08
C SER A 206 13.58 3.69 7.04
N LEU A 207 14.69 3.42 7.73
CA LEU A 207 15.95 4.20 7.60
C LEU A 207 16.48 4.27 6.16
N GLY A 208 16.19 3.27 5.34
CA GLY A 208 16.55 3.25 3.91
C GLY A 208 15.87 4.34 3.09
N ALA A 209 14.71 4.86 3.53
CA ALA A 209 14.06 6.01 2.89
C ALA A 209 14.92 7.28 3.03
N HIS A 210 15.57 7.47 4.18
CA HIS A 210 16.48 8.60 4.40
C HIS A 210 17.80 8.41 3.67
N VAL A 211 18.32 7.17 3.58
CA VAL A 211 19.45 6.85 2.70
C VAL A 211 19.14 7.25 1.24
N ALA A 212 17.94 6.97 0.77
CA ALA A 212 17.49 7.38 -0.56
C ALA A 212 17.44 8.91 -0.72
N GLY A 213 16.93 9.64 0.28
CA GLY A 213 16.93 11.11 0.29
C GLY A 213 18.34 11.70 0.26
N PHE A 214 19.24 11.21 1.12
CA PHE A 214 20.65 11.64 1.11
C PHE A 214 21.36 11.33 -0.20
N ALA A 215 21.05 10.21 -0.85
CA ALA A 215 21.59 9.90 -2.17
C ALA A 215 21.03 10.85 -3.24
N GLY A 216 19.73 11.11 -3.23
CA GLY A 216 19.04 12.00 -4.17
C GLY A 216 19.53 13.45 -4.10
N ALA A 217 19.81 13.94 -2.91
CA ALA A 217 20.38 15.29 -2.70
C ALA A 217 21.73 15.51 -3.43
N ASP A 218 22.50 14.44 -3.66
CA ASP A 218 23.79 14.46 -4.36
C ASP A 218 23.66 14.01 -5.85
N LEU A 219 22.45 13.69 -6.33
CA LEU A 219 22.18 13.16 -7.68
C LEU A 219 21.22 14.07 -8.47
N PRO A 220 21.72 15.13 -9.13
CA PRO A 220 20.87 16.01 -9.92
C PRO A 220 20.19 15.25 -11.07
N GLY A 221 18.89 15.46 -11.23
CA GLY A 221 18.10 14.81 -12.28
C GLY A 221 17.64 13.38 -11.95
N LEU A 222 17.80 12.92 -10.70
CA LEU A 222 17.21 11.67 -10.23
C LEU A 222 15.70 11.66 -10.49
N SER A 223 15.20 10.61 -11.14
CA SER A 223 13.80 10.57 -11.57
C SER A 223 12.84 10.39 -10.41
N ARG A 224 13.06 9.40 -9.55
CA ARG A 224 12.07 9.02 -8.54
C ARG A 224 12.69 8.48 -7.26
N ILE A 225 12.13 8.88 -6.13
CA ILE A 225 12.30 8.19 -4.85
C ILE A 225 10.93 7.75 -4.33
N THR A 226 10.80 6.48 -3.95
CA THR A 226 9.68 6.02 -3.13
C THR A 226 10.14 5.77 -1.69
N GLY A 227 9.55 6.49 -0.74
CA GLY A 227 9.73 6.28 0.69
C GLY A 227 8.69 5.31 1.25
N LEU A 228 9.12 4.12 1.68
CA LEU A 228 8.26 3.11 2.27
C LEU A 228 8.36 3.22 3.80
N ASP A 229 7.34 3.84 4.40
CA ASP A 229 7.24 4.17 5.81
C ASP A 229 8.55 4.73 6.39
N PRO A 230 9.01 5.93 5.93
CA PRO A 230 10.25 6.53 6.40
C PRO A 230 10.29 6.61 7.92
N ALA A 231 11.43 6.31 8.53
CA ALA A 231 11.51 6.21 9.99
C ALA A 231 11.20 7.56 10.67
N GLY A 232 10.32 7.56 11.68
CA GLY A 232 9.99 8.76 12.45
C GLY A 232 11.09 9.16 13.45
N PRO A 233 11.57 8.24 14.32
CA PRO A 233 12.54 8.57 15.37
C PRO A 233 13.85 9.12 14.79
N LEU A 234 14.26 10.30 15.26
CA LEU A 234 15.45 11.06 14.82
C LEU A 234 15.36 11.67 13.40
N PHE A 235 14.21 11.68 12.74
CA PHE A 235 14.06 12.30 11.40
C PHE A 235 12.82 13.18 11.29
N GLU A 236 11.72 12.79 11.95
CA GLU A 236 10.51 13.59 11.96
C GLU A 236 10.76 14.96 12.62
N SER A 237 10.15 15.99 12.02
CA SER A 237 10.32 17.40 12.38
C SER A 237 11.75 17.94 12.24
N GLN A 238 12.67 17.17 11.65
CA GLN A 238 14.02 17.64 11.34
C GLN A 238 14.02 18.45 10.04
N HIS A 239 15.09 19.24 9.87
CA HIS A 239 15.30 20.05 8.69
C HIS A 239 15.29 19.16 7.42
N PRO A 240 14.69 19.59 6.29
CA PRO A 240 14.62 18.80 5.05
C PRO A 240 15.95 18.12 4.65
N LYS A 241 17.07 18.86 4.70
CA LYS A 241 18.43 18.34 4.47
C LYS A 241 18.88 17.17 5.36
N ALA A 242 18.17 16.84 6.44
CA ALA A 242 18.51 15.79 7.38
C ALA A 242 17.56 14.58 7.31
N ARG A 243 16.64 14.55 6.34
CA ARG A 243 15.64 13.50 6.14
C ARG A 243 15.31 13.37 4.64
N LEU A 244 14.36 12.50 4.32
CA LEU A 244 13.76 12.46 2.98
C LEU A 244 12.91 13.72 2.80
N ASP A 245 12.98 14.33 1.62
CA ASP A 245 12.20 15.49 1.23
C ASP A 245 11.84 15.46 -0.26
N SER A 246 10.76 16.16 -0.62
CA SER A 246 10.31 16.31 -2.01
C SER A 246 11.39 16.84 -2.96
N SER A 247 12.36 17.61 -2.45
CA SER A 247 13.47 18.16 -3.24
C SER A 247 14.56 17.15 -3.64
N ASP A 248 14.56 15.94 -3.07
CA ASP A 248 15.61 14.94 -3.28
C ASP A 248 15.52 14.21 -4.64
N ALA A 249 14.39 14.34 -5.36
CA ALA A 249 14.24 13.80 -6.72
C ALA A 249 13.18 14.57 -7.51
N THR A 250 13.11 14.32 -8.81
CA THR A 250 12.07 14.91 -9.69
C THR A 250 10.66 14.53 -9.25
N PHE A 251 10.48 13.33 -8.70
CA PHE A 251 9.25 12.88 -8.10
C PHE A 251 9.54 12.05 -6.84
N VAL A 252 8.81 12.34 -5.77
CA VAL A 252 8.96 11.65 -4.49
C VAL A 252 7.58 11.24 -4.03
N ASP A 253 7.37 9.95 -3.82
CA ASP A 253 6.12 9.41 -3.30
C ASP A 253 6.36 8.61 -2.03
N VAL A 254 5.50 8.81 -1.03
CA VAL A 254 5.71 8.24 0.30
C VAL A 254 4.48 7.44 0.72
N ILE A 255 4.69 6.24 1.26
CA ILE A 255 3.64 5.40 1.85
C ILE A 255 3.84 5.40 3.37
N HIS A 256 2.92 6.02 4.11
CA HIS A 256 2.92 6.04 5.56
C HIS A 256 2.03 4.91 6.07
N SER A 257 2.60 3.92 6.76
CA SER A 257 1.84 2.79 7.29
C SER A 257 1.94 2.66 8.81
N ASN A 258 2.87 3.35 9.46
CA ASN A 258 3.04 3.31 10.92
C ASN A 258 3.41 4.66 11.56
N GLY A 259 2.78 5.76 11.11
CA GLY A 259 2.97 7.12 11.63
C GLY A 259 2.25 7.42 12.95
N GLU A 260 2.12 6.45 13.86
CA GLU A 260 1.64 6.70 15.23
C GLU A 260 2.80 7.24 16.11
N ASN A 261 2.49 7.79 17.28
CA ASN A 261 3.52 8.20 18.23
C ASN A 261 4.41 7.02 18.64
N LEU A 262 5.72 7.28 18.82
CA LEU A 262 6.68 6.25 19.22
C LEU A 262 6.28 5.51 20.51
N ILE A 263 5.69 6.22 21.47
CA ILE A 263 5.20 5.64 22.73
C ILE A 263 4.05 4.64 22.55
N LEU A 264 3.33 4.72 21.42
CA LEU A 264 2.24 3.83 21.04
C LEU A 264 2.69 2.81 19.97
N GLY A 265 4.00 2.67 19.78
CA GLY A 265 4.60 1.68 18.86
C GLY A 265 4.70 2.12 17.41
N GLY A 266 4.59 3.42 17.11
CA GLY A 266 4.84 3.95 15.78
C GLY A 266 6.33 4.10 15.46
N LEU A 267 6.74 3.55 14.33
CA LEU A 267 8.12 3.56 13.83
C LEU A 267 8.28 4.46 12.60
N GLY A 268 7.21 4.66 11.83
CA GLY A 268 7.18 5.54 10.67
C GLY A 268 6.93 6.99 11.06
N SER A 269 7.25 7.92 10.17
CA SER A 269 6.89 9.33 10.31
C SER A 269 5.44 9.55 9.84
N TRP A 270 4.72 10.45 10.50
CA TRP A 270 3.44 10.98 10.01
C TRP A 270 3.62 12.16 9.06
N GLN A 271 4.70 12.91 9.25
CA GLN A 271 5.02 14.11 8.49
C GLN A 271 5.07 13.84 6.97
N PRO A 272 4.39 14.65 6.13
CA PRO A 272 4.56 14.61 4.69
C PRO A 272 6.01 14.89 4.27
N MET A 273 6.55 14.04 3.40
CA MET A 273 7.92 14.11 2.91
C MET A 273 8.01 14.06 1.37
N GLY A 274 6.91 13.81 0.67
CA GLY A 274 6.89 13.65 -0.78
C GLY A 274 6.23 14.80 -1.56
N HIS A 275 6.20 14.61 -2.88
CA HIS A 275 5.25 15.29 -3.76
C HIS A 275 3.83 14.72 -3.58
N VAL A 276 3.75 13.46 -3.16
CA VAL A 276 2.51 12.77 -2.79
C VAL A 276 2.79 11.86 -1.59
N ASP A 277 1.89 11.89 -0.62
CA ASP A 277 1.99 11.15 0.63
C ASP A 277 0.70 10.35 0.82
N PHE A 278 0.82 9.02 0.79
CA PHE A 278 -0.29 8.09 0.91
C PHE A 278 -0.41 7.59 2.35
N TYR A 279 -1.62 7.64 2.89
CA TYR A 279 -1.96 7.22 4.24
C TYR A 279 -2.98 6.07 4.21
N PRO A 280 -2.58 4.85 3.79
CA PRO A 280 -3.44 3.68 3.83
C PRO A 280 -3.93 3.40 5.26
N ASN A 281 -5.22 3.14 5.39
CA ASN A 281 -5.90 2.95 6.67
C ASN A 281 -5.65 4.10 7.67
N GLY A 282 -5.52 5.33 7.15
CA GLY A 282 -5.20 6.50 7.95
C GLY A 282 -3.74 6.60 8.38
N GLY A 283 -2.86 5.74 7.85
CA GLY A 283 -1.40 5.79 7.90
C GLY A 283 -0.74 5.49 9.25
N ARG A 284 -1.49 4.95 10.21
CA ARG A 284 -1.02 4.68 11.58
C ARG A 284 -1.07 3.21 11.95
N VAL A 285 -2.25 2.60 11.79
CA VAL A 285 -2.53 1.21 12.16
C VAL A 285 -3.19 0.55 10.98
N GLN A 286 -2.61 -0.57 10.54
CA GLN A 286 -3.05 -1.29 9.36
C GLN A 286 -3.98 -2.43 9.77
N HIS A 287 -4.99 -2.70 8.94
CA HIS A 287 -5.86 -3.86 9.14
C HIS A 287 -5.02 -5.16 9.17
N GLY A 288 -5.33 -6.06 10.10
CA GLY A 288 -4.55 -7.28 10.34
C GLY A 288 -3.31 -7.11 11.20
N CYS A 289 -3.01 -5.90 11.66
CA CYS A 289 -1.96 -5.64 12.63
C CYS A 289 -2.58 -5.18 13.97
N SER A 290 -1.95 -5.53 15.09
CA SER A 290 -2.32 -5.04 16.42
C SER A 290 -1.18 -4.19 17.01
N ASN A 291 -1.51 -3.10 17.70
CA ASN A 291 -0.50 -2.32 18.44
C ASN A 291 -0.25 -2.97 19.80
N LEU A 292 1.01 -3.06 20.22
CA LEU A 292 1.33 -3.46 21.58
C LEU A 292 1.34 -2.21 22.48
N PHE A 293 0.58 -2.25 23.57
CA PHE A 293 0.75 -1.36 24.71
C PHE A 293 1.82 -1.93 25.66
N VAL A 294 2.63 -1.04 26.23
CA VAL A 294 3.61 -1.20 27.34
C VAL A 294 5.09 -1.40 26.92
N GLY A 295 5.96 -0.44 27.27
CA GLY A 295 7.43 -0.61 27.39
C GLY A 295 8.35 -0.19 26.23
N ALA A 296 7.81 0.05 25.02
CA ALA A 296 8.55 -0.01 23.75
C ALA A 296 9.77 0.91 23.55
N VAL A 297 9.86 2.06 24.24
CA VAL A 297 10.94 3.04 23.96
C VAL A 297 12.31 2.54 24.43
N THR A 298 12.37 1.86 25.58
CA THR A 298 13.64 1.28 26.07
C THR A 298 14.02 0.03 25.28
N ASP A 299 13.04 -0.73 24.80
CA ASP A 299 13.29 -1.96 24.06
C ASP A 299 13.78 -1.73 22.63
N PHE A 300 13.32 -0.66 21.98
CA PHE A 300 13.71 -0.36 20.60
C PHE A 300 15.12 0.23 20.49
N ILE A 301 15.53 1.07 21.44
CA ILE A 301 16.82 1.79 21.39
C ILE A 301 17.94 0.96 22.02
N TRP A 302 17.64 0.05 22.96
CA TRP A 302 18.67 -0.61 23.78
C TRP A 302 18.46 -2.12 24.04
N SER A 303 17.34 -2.76 23.68
CA SER A 303 17.11 -4.19 24.00
C SER A 303 17.57 -5.16 22.88
N PRO A 304 17.97 -6.39 23.27
CA PRO A 304 18.36 -7.44 22.32
C PRO A 304 17.17 -7.97 21.52
N ALA A 305 17.44 -8.42 20.29
CA ALA A 305 16.50 -8.80 19.23
C ALA A 305 15.46 -9.91 19.58
N ALA A 306 15.48 -10.48 20.78
CA ALA A 306 14.68 -11.64 21.16
C ALA A 306 13.30 -11.31 21.75
N SER A 307 13.01 -10.06 22.14
CA SER A 307 11.71 -9.65 22.73
C SER A 307 10.81 -8.82 21.81
N VAL A 308 11.28 -8.47 20.60
CA VAL A 308 10.50 -7.66 19.64
C VAL A 308 9.63 -8.57 18.77
N GLU A 309 8.71 -9.28 19.40
CA GLU A 309 7.78 -10.18 18.72
C GLU A 309 6.73 -9.37 17.94
N GLY A 310 7.08 -9.06 16.68
CA GLY A 310 6.21 -9.22 15.51
C GLY A 310 5.09 -8.21 15.21
N ARG A 311 4.72 -7.28 16.11
CA ARG A 311 3.48 -6.49 15.94
C ARG A 311 3.63 -5.01 15.56
N SER A 312 4.48 -4.23 16.25
CA SER A 312 4.83 -2.85 15.80
C SER A 312 5.53 -2.90 14.42
N LEU A 313 6.37 -3.92 14.20
CA LEU A 313 6.93 -4.22 12.90
C LEU A 313 5.87 -4.58 11.84
N CYS A 314 4.69 -5.13 12.20
CA CYS A 314 3.63 -5.46 11.23
C CYS A 314 3.16 -4.21 10.47
N ASN A 315 2.76 -3.17 11.20
CA ASN A 315 2.34 -1.90 10.61
C ASN A 315 3.44 -1.28 9.77
N HIS A 316 4.68 -1.29 10.27
CA HIS A 316 5.83 -0.73 9.57
C HIS A 316 6.10 -1.48 8.25
N ARG A 317 6.09 -2.82 8.29
CA ARG A 317 6.33 -3.69 7.13
C ARG A 317 5.24 -3.61 6.05
N ARG A 318 4.04 -3.14 6.39
CA ARG A 318 2.94 -3.02 5.42
C ARG A 318 3.26 -2.11 4.24
N ALA A 319 4.07 -1.07 4.42
CA ALA A 319 4.43 -0.18 3.31
C ALA A 319 5.11 -0.93 2.15
N TYR A 320 6.11 -1.79 2.41
CA TYR A 320 6.72 -2.56 1.32
C TYR A 320 5.78 -3.62 0.77
N LYS A 321 4.90 -4.21 1.59
CA LYS A 321 3.91 -5.18 1.10
C LYS A 321 2.92 -4.54 0.14
N PHE A 322 2.38 -3.37 0.50
CA PHE A 322 1.51 -2.59 -0.38
C PHE A 322 2.23 -2.20 -1.67
N PHE A 323 3.50 -1.79 -1.58
CA PHE A 323 4.28 -1.47 -2.77
C PHE A 323 4.48 -2.70 -3.67
N ILE A 324 4.85 -3.85 -3.11
CA ILE A 324 5.03 -5.11 -3.87
C ILE A 324 3.74 -5.51 -4.59
N ASP A 325 2.60 -5.50 -3.88
CA ASP A 325 1.28 -5.77 -4.44
C ASP A 325 0.96 -4.81 -5.61
N SER A 326 1.24 -3.51 -5.43
CA SER A 326 0.94 -2.47 -6.41
C SER A 326 1.72 -2.59 -7.72
N VAL A 327 2.79 -3.40 -7.75
CA VAL A 327 3.56 -3.66 -8.98
C VAL A 327 2.68 -4.41 -9.99
N ALA A 328 1.82 -5.32 -9.52
CA ALA A 328 0.92 -6.07 -10.39
C ALA A 328 -0.08 -5.11 -11.08
N PRO A 329 -0.17 -5.07 -12.43
CA PRO A 329 -0.99 -4.07 -13.15
C PRO A 329 -2.49 -4.08 -12.82
N ARG A 330 -3.01 -5.20 -12.29
CA ARG A 330 -4.42 -5.36 -11.91
C ARG A 330 -4.69 -5.05 -10.43
N CYS A 331 -3.64 -4.81 -9.64
CA CYS A 331 -3.70 -4.59 -8.22
C CYS A 331 -3.51 -3.09 -7.94
N LEU A 332 -4.60 -2.34 -8.02
CA LEU A 332 -4.58 -0.88 -7.89
C LEU A 332 -4.98 -0.45 -6.48
N PHE A 333 -4.34 0.62 -6.00
CA PHE A 333 -4.61 1.27 -4.73
C PHE A 333 -5.10 2.70 -4.97
N PRO A 334 -6.35 2.91 -5.41
CA PRO A 334 -6.87 4.25 -5.65
C PRO A 334 -6.87 5.03 -4.33
N ALA A 335 -6.32 6.24 -4.34
CA ALA A 335 -6.17 7.09 -3.16
C ALA A 335 -6.72 8.49 -3.40
N PHE A 336 -7.41 9.02 -2.41
CA PHE A 336 -8.28 10.18 -2.53
C PHE A 336 -7.75 11.35 -1.72
N PRO A 337 -7.65 12.56 -2.30
CA PRO A 337 -7.32 13.74 -1.53
C PRO A 337 -8.48 14.08 -0.61
N CYS A 338 -8.19 14.24 0.67
CA CYS A 338 -9.18 14.57 1.68
C CYS A 338 -8.56 15.41 2.81
N GLY A 339 -9.38 16.20 3.51
CA GLY A 339 -8.91 17.03 4.62
C GLY A 339 -8.52 16.21 5.87
N SER A 340 -9.13 15.04 6.02
CA SER A 340 -8.84 14.10 7.10
C SER A 340 -9.21 12.67 6.70
N TYR A 341 -8.67 11.68 7.41
CA TYR A 341 -9.04 10.28 7.21
C TYR A 341 -10.50 10.01 7.60
N ASP A 342 -11.02 10.70 8.63
CA ASP A 342 -12.42 10.53 9.07
C ASP A 342 -13.41 11.07 8.03
N ASP A 343 -13.11 12.21 7.41
CA ASP A 343 -13.92 12.73 6.30
C ASP A 343 -13.91 11.78 5.10
N PHE A 344 -12.77 11.13 4.85
CA PHE A 344 -12.65 10.11 3.81
C PHE A 344 -13.50 8.87 4.12
N LEU A 345 -13.45 8.36 5.35
CA LEU A 345 -14.27 7.23 5.79
C LEU A 345 -15.78 7.52 5.73
N GLN A 346 -16.18 8.77 5.93
CA GLN A 346 -17.56 9.26 5.80
C GLN A 346 -17.98 9.53 4.33
N GLY A 347 -17.14 9.18 3.36
CA GLY A 347 -17.43 9.32 1.94
C GLY A 347 -17.43 10.76 1.40
N LYS A 348 -16.99 11.76 2.17
CA LYS A 348 -17.04 13.19 1.75
C LYS A 348 -16.10 13.53 0.59
N CYS A 349 -15.10 12.68 0.36
CA CYS A 349 -14.07 12.85 -0.66
C CYS A 349 -14.21 11.83 -1.80
N PHE A 350 -15.40 11.26 -1.97
CA PHE A 350 -15.72 10.20 -2.91
C PHE A 350 -16.91 10.62 -3.80
N PRO A 351 -16.98 10.23 -5.08
CA PRO A 351 -16.01 9.46 -5.86
C PRO A 351 -14.82 10.31 -6.32
N CYS A 352 -13.93 9.71 -7.11
CA CYS A 352 -12.83 10.46 -7.70
C CYS A 352 -13.37 11.48 -8.71
N LYS A 353 -13.09 12.77 -8.48
CA LYS A 353 -13.43 13.83 -9.44
C LYS A 353 -12.60 13.66 -10.70
N GLN A 354 -13.20 13.17 -11.78
CA GLN A 354 -12.55 13.15 -13.09
C GLN A 354 -12.46 14.59 -13.61
N SER A 355 -11.31 14.95 -14.17
CA SER A 355 -11.10 16.21 -14.86
C SER A 355 -12.04 16.26 -16.08
N SER A 356 -13.18 16.93 -15.98
CA SER A 356 -13.91 17.32 -17.18
C SER A 356 -13.04 18.32 -17.93
N ASN A 357 -12.81 18.05 -19.22
CA ASN A 357 -12.11 18.96 -20.12
C ASN A 357 -12.93 20.25 -20.26
N ALA A 358 -12.72 21.21 -19.38
CA ALA A 358 -13.24 22.57 -19.50
C ALA A 358 -12.19 23.53 -18.93
N SER A 359 -11.37 24.06 -19.84
CA SER A 359 -10.76 25.39 -19.78
C SER A 359 -10.71 26.08 -18.40
N GLY A 360 -9.52 26.15 -17.80
CA GLY A 360 -9.25 27.02 -16.68
C GLY A 360 -8.52 26.32 -15.57
N ILE A 361 -7.42 26.92 -15.14
CA ILE A 361 -6.54 26.42 -14.08
C ILE A 361 -7.34 26.39 -12.77
N SER A 362 -7.73 25.19 -12.34
CA SER A 362 -7.84 24.84 -10.92
C SER A 362 -7.00 23.58 -10.68
N ALA A 363 -6.10 23.67 -9.71
CA ALA A 363 -5.31 22.56 -9.19
C ALA A 363 -6.20 21.62 -8.35
N ASP A 364 -7.35 21.23 -8.89
CA ASP A 364 -8.35 20.45 -8.18
C ASP A 364 -7.79 19.06 -7.89
N ALA A 365 -7.83 18.71 -6.61
CA ALA A 365 -7.22 17.53 -6.04
C ALA A 365 -7.67 16.26 -6.78
N ARG A 366 -6.76 15.68 -7.57
CA ARG A 366 -6.99 14.46 -8.36
C ARG A 366 -6.60 13.25 -7.53
N CYS A 367 -7.29 12.13 -7.73
CA CYS A 367 -6.89 10.89 -7.08
C CYS A 367 -5.55 10.39 -7.64
N GLY A 368 -4.84 9.65 -6.80
CA GLY A 368 -3.61 8.96 -7.15
C GLY A 368 -3.82 7.44 -7.12
N ASN A 369 -2.85 6.70 -7.66
CA ASN A 369 -2.69 5.29 -7.35
C ASN A 369 -1.47 5.15 -6.44
N MET A 370 -1.64 4.61 -5.25
CA MET A 370 -0.51 4.37 -4.33
C MET A 370 0.41 3.29 -4.89
N GLY A 371 1.72 3.48 -4.69
CA GLY A 371 2.75 2.47 -5.00
C GLY A 371 3.38 2.62 -6.38
N TYR A 372 3.66 1.49 -7.05
CA TYR A 372 4.54 1.45 -8.22
C TYR A 372 4.10 2.38 -9.36
N TYR A 373 2.79 2.55 -9.58
CA TYR A 373 2.24 3.42 -10.64
C TYR A 373 1.90 4.87 -10.19
N ALA A 374 2.37 5.31 -9.02
CA ALA A 374 2.09 6.66 -8.52
C ALA A 374 2.59 7.78 -9.44
N ASP A 375 3.71 7.56 -10.14
CA ASP A 375 4.31 8.46 -11.14
C ASP A 375 3.39 8.72 -12.34
N ARG A 376 2.54 7.76 -12.69
CA ARG A 376 1.55 7.87 -13.78
C ARG A 376 0.27 8.57 -13.34
N SER A 377 0.09 8.76 -12.04
CA SER A 377 -1.10 9.36 -11.46
C SER A 377 -0.88 10.85 -11.20
N THR A 378 -1.96 11.64 -11.27
CA THR A 378 -1.90 13.10 -11.10
C THR A 378 -2.14 13.55 -9.66
N GLY A 379 -2.46 12.64 -8.74
CA GLY A 379 -2.70 12.98 -7.34
C GLY A 379 -1.43 13.45 -6.62
N ARG A 380 -1.55 14.53 -5.85
CA ARG A 380 -0.45 15.19 -5.13
C ARG A 380 -0.90 15.62 -3.75
N GLY A 381 0.06 15.84 -2.85
CA GLY A 381 -0.20 16.11 -1.44
C GLY A 381 -0.66 14.86 -0.70
N GLN A 382 -1.47 15.03 0.35
CA GLN A 382 -1.91 13.93 1.21
C GLN A 382 -3.12 13.21 0.61
N LEU A 383 -3.01 11.90 0.46
CA LEU A 383 -4.06 11.03 -0.09
C LEU A 383 -4.38 9.89 0.88
N TYR A 384 -5.66 9.55 0.99
CA TYR A 384 -6.18 8.50 1.87
C TYR A 384 -6.80 7.36 1.06
N LEU A 385 -6.73 6.16 1.63
CA LEU A 385 -7.32 4.95 1.08
C LEU A 385 -7.53 3.92 2.19
N VAL A 386 -8.48 3.00 1.98
CA VAL A 386 -8.63 1.80 2.80
C VAL A 386 -8.03 0.61 2.04
N THR A 387 -7.39 -0.30 2.77
CA THR A 387 -6.84 -1.56 2.24
C THR A 387 -7.45 -2.75 2.99
N ARG A 388 -7.32 -3.95 2.40
CA ARG A 388 -7.77 -5.18 3.03
C ARG A 388 -6.87 -5.60 4.19
N GLU A 389 -7.42 -6.42 5.07
CA GLU A 389 -6.68 -7.06 6.17
C GLU A 389 -5.67 -8.09 5.66
N GLU A 390 -6.01 -8.84 4.61
CA GLU A 390 -5.20 -9.92 4.05
C GLU A 390 -4.85 -9.69 2.56
N GLU A 391 -3.87 -10.44 2.06
CA GLU A 391 -3.45 -10.37 0.66
C GLU A 391 -4.55 -10.93 -0.27
N PRO A 392 -4.72 -10.40 -1.49
CA PRO A 392 -4.12 -9.15 -1.97
C PRO A 392 -4.70 -7.95 -1.20
N PHE A 393 -3.83 -7.00 -0.83
CA PHE A 393 -4.25 -5.83 -0.04
C PHE A 393 -4.94 -4.76 -0.88
N CYS A 394 -4.63 -4.74 -2.18
CA CYS A 394 -5.30 -3.88 -3.14
C CYS A 394 -6.74 -4.32 -3.35
N ALA A 395 -7.60 -3.34 -3.55
CA ALA A 395 -8.98 -3.59 -3.91
C ALA A 395 -9.64 -2.32 -4.41
N HIS A 396 -10.74 -2.53 -5.14
CA HIS A 396 -11.62 -1.44 -5.53
C HIS A 396 -12.42 -0.99 -4.32
N GLN A 397 -12.45 0.33 -4.10
CA GLN A 397 -13.17 0.92 -2.99
C GLN A 397 -14.57 1.33 -3.44
N TYR A 398 -15.56 1.07 -2.59
CA TYR A 398 -16.95 1.47 -2.78
C TYR A 398 -17.40 2.33 -1.60
N ASN A 399 -18.15 3.40 -1.84
CA ASN A 399 -18.87 4.12 -0.80
C ASN A 399 -20.31 3.62 -0.74
N ILE A 400 -20.72 3.05 0.41
CA ILE A 400 -22.11 2.75 0.69
C ILE A 400 -22.73 3.89 1.50
N GLU A 401 -23.92 4.33 1.11
CA GLU A 401 -24.71 5.28 1.88
C GLU A 401 -26.12 4.73 2.11
N ILE A 402 -26.56 4.72 3.37
CA ILE A 402 -27.86 4.25 3.81
C ILE A 402 -28.63 5.44 4.36
N PHE A 403 -29.81 5.70 3.80
CA PHE A 403 -30.64 6.83 4.17
C PHE A 403 -31.83 6.37 5.02
N SER A 404 -31.80 6.75 6.30
CA SER A 404 -32.87 6.46 7.25
C SER A 404 -34.13 7.26 6.91
N ALA A 405 -35.29 6.63 7.04
CA ALA A 405 -36.58 7.29 6.81
C ALA A 405 -36.76 8.50 7.73
N LEU A 406 -37.42 9.53 7.22
CA LEU A 406 -37.83 10.69 8.02
C LEU A 406 -38.91 10.25 9.02
N SER A 407 -38.90 10.89 10.18
CA SER A 407 -39.89 10.71 11.25
C SER A 407 -40.23 12.07 11.82
N GLU A 408 -41.51 12.32 12.08
CA GLU A 408 -41.98 13.56 12.72
C GLU A 408 -41.46 13.71 14.16
N LEU A 409 -41.20 12.57 14.81
CA LEU A 409 -40.56 12.52 16.12
C LEU A 409 -39.06 12.26 15.95
N PRO A 410 -38.19 12.79 16.84
CA PRO A 410 -36.75 12.54 16.85
C PRO A 410 -36.45 11.10 17.27
N LEU A 411 -36.72 10.17 16.36
CA LEU A 411 -36.57 8.74 16.57
C LEU A 411 -35.08 8.41 16.56
N ARG A 412 -34.61 7.76 17.63
CA ARG A 412 -33.23 7.30 17.77
C ARG A 412 -33.22 5.80 18.02
N SER A 413 -32.23 5.11 17.47
CA SER A 413 -31.94 3.71 17.80
C SER A 413 -30.47 3.51 18.16
N LEU A 414 -30.20 2.35 18.74
CA LEU A 414 -28.87 1.81 19.04
C LEU A 414 -28.73 0.48 18.33
N GLY A 415 -27.64 0.24 17.63
CA GLY A 415 -27.41 -1.06 17.04
C GLY A 415 -26.22 -1.11 16.09
N ARG A 416 -26.08 -2.26 15.45
CA ARG A 416 -25.09 -2.51 14.41
C ARG A 416 -25.73 -2.62 13.03
N TRP A 417 -24.99 -2.15 12.04
CA TRP A 417 -25.31 -2.30 10.64
C TRP A 417 -24.29 -3.22 9.97
N GLU A 418 -24.79 -4.18 9.20
CA GLU A 418 -23.98 -5.05 8.37
C GLU A 418 -24.50 -5.03 6.94
N VAL A 419 -23.58 -5.07 5.98
CA VAL A 419 -23.89 -5.25 4.58
C VAL A 419 -23.08 -6.42 4.03
N THR A 420 -23.74 -7.31 3.31
CA THR A 420 -23.06 -8.32 2.50
C THR A 420 -23.16 -7.92 1.04
N LEU A 421 -22.01 -7.74 0.39
CA LEU A 421 -21.94 -7.53 -1.05
C LEU A 421 -21.97 -8.89 -1.74
N ILE A 422 -22.75 -9.02 -2.82
CA ILE A 422 -22.87 -10.27 -3.59
C ILE A 422 -22.47 -9.96 -5.04
N GLY A 423 -21.44 -10.63 -5.53
CA GLY A 423 -20.96 -10.51 -6.90
C GLY A 423 -21.60 -11.50 -7.87
N GLU A 424 -21.44 -11.26 -9.17
CA GLU A 424 -22.02 -12.08 -10.26
C GLU A 424 -21.64 -13.57 -10.18
N ALA A 425 -20.45 -13.87 -9.64
CA ALA A 425 -19.96 -15.24 -9.50
C ALA A 425 -20.50 -15.97 -8.25
N GLY A 426 -21.46 -15.37 -7.53
CA GLY A 426 -22.00 -15.90 -6.27
C GLY A 426 -21.05 -15.77 -5.07
N LEU A 427 -19.89 -15.12 -5.25
CA LEU A 427 -19.01 -14.74 -4.16
C LEU A 427 -19.66 -13.62 -3.34
N ASN A 428 -19.58 -13.73 -2.03
CA ASN A 428 -20.12 -12.75 -1.11
C ASN A 428 -19.11 -12.39 -0.02
N GLU A 429 -19.21 -11.17 0.48
CA GLU A 429 -18.36 -10.67 1.55
C GLU A 429 -19.15 -9.72 2.44
N THR A 430 -19.05 -9.92 3.76
CA THR A 430 -19.81 -9.17 4.75
C THR A 430 -18.95 -8.13 5.43
N PHE A 431 -19.50 -6.92 5.59
CA PHE A 431 -18.86 -5.78 6.20
C PHE A 431 -19.72 -5.23 7.33
N THR A 432 -19.09 -4.96 8.47
CA THR A 432 -19.71 -4.17 9.54
C THR A 432 -19.54 -2.69 9.21
N ILE A 433 -20.66 -1.96 9.14
CA ILE A 433 -20.68 -0.53 8.81
C ILE A 433 -20.43 0.33 10.06
N THR A 434 -21.03 -0.07 11.18
CA THR A 434 -20.91 0.61 12.48
C THR A 434 -19.65 0.16 13.22
N GLU A 435 -18.99 1.07 13.92
CA GLU A 435 -17.78 0.75 14.69
C GLU A 435 -18.05 -0.11 15.93
N LYS A 436 -19.22 0.09 16.55
CA LYS A 436 -19.62 -0.60 17.78
C LYS A 436 -21.06 -1.11 17.70
N ASP A 437 -21.36 -2.11 18.51
CA ASP A 437 -22.71 -2.68 18.61
C ASP A 437 -23.74 -1.71 19.21
N ASP A 438 -23.29 -0.70 19.94
CA ASP A 438 -24.09 0.33 20.61
C ASP A 438 -24.02 1.69 19.89
N THR A 439 -23.73 1.70 18.58
CA THR A 439 -23.70 2.94 17.80
C THR A 439 -25.10 3.57 17.76
N GLU A 440 -25.18 4.87 18.08
CA GLU A 440 -26.41 5.67 18.00
C GLU A 440 -26.62 6.18 16.58
N PHE A 441 -27.86 6.14 16.11
CA PHE A 441 -28.26 6.78 14.85
C PHE A 441 -29.73 7.22 14.89
N PHE A 442 -30.07 8.17 14.02
CA PHE A 442 -31.31 8.95 14.06
C PHE A 442 -32.14 8.80 12.77
N ALA A 443 -33.46 8.95 12.88
CA ALA A 443 -34.31 9.08 11.71
C ALA A 443 -33.89 10.29 10.87
N GLY A 444 -33.93 10.14 9.54
CA GLY A 444 -33.40 11.13 8.59
C GLY A 444 -31.87 11.17 8.48
N GLU A 445 -31.13 10.43 9.30
CA GLU A 445 -29.67 10.36 9.20
C GLU A 445 -29.22 9.56 7.96
N ARG A 446 -28.08 9.99 7.41
CA ARG A 446 -27.34 9.29 6.37
C ARG A 446 -26.11 8.63 6.97
N ILE A 447 -26.06 7.30 6.92
CA ILE A 447 -24.92 6.50 7.34
C ILE A 447 -24.06 6.25 6.11
N SER A 448 -22.75 6.52 6.16
CA SER A 448 -21.83 6.36 5.04
C SER A 448 -20.57 5.60 5.47
N ARG A 449 -20.08 4.69 4.63
CA ARG A 449 -18.86 3.92 4.88
C ARG A 449 -18.15 3.53 3.59
N ILE A 450 -16.81 3.51 3.64
CA ILE A 450 -15.99 2.93 2.58
C ILE A 450 -15.82 1.42 2.79
N LEU A 451 -16.10 0.64 1.75
CA LEU A 451 -15.99 -0.81 1.68
C LEU A 451 -14.89 -1.22 0.70
N VAL A 452 -14.17 -2.28 1.04
CA VAL A 452 -13.01 -2.77 0.27
C VAL A 452 -13.10 -4.29 0.12
N PRO A 453 -13.95 -4.80 -0.80
CA PRO A 453 -14.09 -6.23 -1.02
C PRO A 453 -12.89 -6.84 -1.74
N HIS A 454 -12.77 -8.15 -1.60
CA HIS A 454 -11.80 -8.96 -2.33
C HIS A 454 -11.97 -8.74 -3.85
N PRO A 455 -10.88 -8.51 -4.61
CA PRO A 455 -10.96 -8.21 -6.04
C PRO A 455 -11.72 -9.25 -6.88
N ALA A 456 -11.72 -10.51 -6.44
CA ALA A 456 -12.47 -11.59 -7.12
C ALA A 456 -13.99 -11.47 -7.01
N LEU A 457 -14.53 -10.69 -6.06
CA LEU A 457 -15.98 -10.44 -5.94
C LEU A 457 -16.51 -9.71 -7.18
N GLY A 458 -15.67 -8.92 -7.86
CA GLY A 458 -16.06 -8.15 -9.03
C GLY A 458 -16.99 -7.00 -8.66
N PHE A 459 -17.92 -6.68 -9.55
CA PHE A 459 -18.93 -5.66 -9.30
C PHE A 459 -20.13 -6.28 -8.54
N PRO A 460 -20.55 -5.72 -7.38
CA PRO A 460 -21.69 -6.25 -6.64
C PRO A 460 -23.01 -6.02 -7.39
N THR A 461 -23.79 -7.08 -7.64
CA THR A 461 -25.13 -6.99 -8.25
C THR A 461 -26.24 -6.89 -7.22
N ASP A 462 -26.03 -7.48 -6.06
CA ASP A 462 -27.00 -7.56 -4.98
C ASP A 462 -26.33 -7.25 -3.65
N ILE A 463 -27.12 -6.78 -2.69
CA ILE A 463 -26.68 -6.60 -1.31
C ILE A 463 -27.65 -7.28 -0.36
N THR A 464 -27.11 -7.81 0.73
CA THR A 464 -27.91 -8.18 1.90
C THR A 464 -27.67 -7.14 2.98
N LEU A 465 -28.72 -6.46 3.43
CA LEU A 465 -28.64 -5.47 4.49
C LEU A 465 -29.23 -6.03 5.78
N THR A 466 -28.47 -5.93 6.87
CA THR A 466 -28.88 -6.41 8.19
C THR A 466 -28.73 -5.30 9.21
N TYR A 467 -29.85 -4.92 9.83
CA TYR A 467 -29.87 -4.10 11.03
C TYR A 467 -30.03 -5.03 12.24
N LYS A 468 -29.21 -4.88 13.28
CA LYS A 468 -29.37 -5.60 14.55
C LYS A 468 -29.39 -4.63 15.72
N SER A 469 -30.53 -4.55 16.39
CA SER A 469 -30.76 -3.71 17.56
C SER A 469 -29.85 -4.10 18.71
N TYR A 470 -29.24 -3.12 19.35
CA TYR A 470 -28.47 -3.33 20.57
C TYR A 470 -29.37 -3.81 21.71
N SER A 471 -28.88 -4.72 22.55
CA SER A 471 -29.58 -5.17 23.75
C SER A 471 -28.61 -5.25 24.92
N GLY A 472 -28.49 -4.15 25.66
CA GLY A 472 -27.70 -4.06 26.88
C GLY A 472 -28.56 -4.02 28.15
N TRP A 473 -27.88 -3.97 29.29
CA TRP A 473 -28.49 -3.89 30.62
C TRP A 473 -29.21 -2.55 30.89
N LEU A 474 -28.72 -1.45 30.32
CA LEU A 474 -29.27 -0.08 30.54
C LEU A 474 -30.01 0.49 29.32
N SER A 475 -29.76 -0.06 28.12
CA SER A 475 -30.29 0.50 26.88
C SER A 475 -30.60 -0.60 25.87
N ARG A 476 -31.58 -0.32 25.01
CA ARG A 476 -32.01 -1.21 23.92
C ARG A 476 -32.25 -0.37 22.68
N GLY A 477 -31.88 -0.90 21.53
CA GLY A 477 -32.25 -0.39 20.23
C GLY A 477 -33.71 -0.68 19.90
N LEU A 478 -34.22 -0.01 18.87
CA LEU A 478 -35.54 -0.28 18.33
C LEU A 478 -35.57 -1.65 17.64
N PRO A 479 -36.63 -2.45 17.80
CA PRO A 479 -36.74 -3.76 17.16
C PRO A 479 -36.87 -3.67 15.63
N VAL A 480 -37.21 -2.48 15.12
CA VAL A 480 -37.47 -2.20 13.71
C VAL A 480 -36.84 -0.87 13.34
N TRP A 481 -36.26 -0.79 12.14
CA TRP A 481 -35.73 0.45 11.59
C TRP A 481 -36.17 0.65 10.14
N ASN A 482 -36.52 1.89 9.78
CA ASN A 482 -36.99 2.21 8.43
C ASN A 482 -35.92 2.98 7.65
N ILE A 483 -35.67 2.56 6.42
CA ILE A 483 -34.86 3.29 5.45
C ILE A 483 -35.68 3.54 4.19
N TYR A 484 -35.22 4.44 3.33
CA TYR A 484 -35.87 4.70 2.05
C TYR A 484 -34.94 4.55 0.84
N LYS A 485 -33.62 4.64 1.07
CA LYS A 485 -32.63 4.58 0.00
C LYS A 485 -31.33 3.96 0.48
N VAL A 486 -30.71 3.17 -0.40
CA VAL A 486 -29.32 2.72 -0.30
C VAL A 486 -28.64 3.03 -1.62
N ILE A 487 -27.43 3.58 -1.58
CA ILE A 487 -26.60 3.83 -2.76
C ILE A 487 -25.22 3.23 -2.53
N LEU A 488 -24.69 2.57 -3.55
CA LEU A 488 -23.34 2.05 -3.61
C LEU A 488 -22.63 2.72 -4.79
N THR A 489 -21.61 3.50 -4.51
CA THR A 489 -20.84 4.24 -5.51
C THR A 489 -19.43 3.68 -5.61
N ASP A 490 -18.93 3.46 -6.83
CA ASP A 490 -17.54 3.02 -7.05
C ASP A 490 -16.56 4.21 -7.10
N SER A 491 -15.26 3.89 -7.08
CA SER A 491 -14.18 4.90 -7.08
C SER A 491 -14.22 5.88 -8.26
N PHE A 492 -14.93 5.53 -9.36
CA PHE A 492 -15.02 6.31 -10.59
C PHE A 492 -16.36 7.06 -10.72
N GLY A 493 -17.24 6.94 -9.74
CA GLY A 493 -18.54 7.63 -9.70
C GLY A 493 -19.68 6.87 -10.38
N ARG A 494 -19.50 5.58 -10.68
CA ARG A 494 -20.64 4.73 -11.08
C ARG A 494 -21.40 4.35 -9.83
N SER A 495 -22.65 4.77 -9.76
CA SER A 495 -23.54 4.51 -8.63
C SER A 495 -24.61 3.49 -8.99
N TYR A 496 -24.99 2.71 -8.00
CA TYR A 496 -26.11 1.78 -8.06
C TYR A 496 -26.91 1.93 -6.79
N SER A 497 -28.22 1.82 -6.88
CA SER A 497 -29.09 2.21 -5.77
C SER A 497 -30.37 1.39 -5.70
N ILE A 498 -30.98 1.45 -4.52
CA ILE A 498 -32.28 0.88 -4.19
C ILE A 498 -33.10 2.01 -3.57
N CYS A 499 -34.28 2.28 -4.11
CA CYS A 499 -35.23 3.24 -3.56
C CYS A 499 -36.56 2.57 -3.30
N LYS A 500 -37.06 2.71 -2.08
CA LYS A 500 -38.40 2.24 -1.71
C LYS A 500 -38.96 3.20 -0.66
N ARG A 501 -40.18 3.69 -0.88
CA ARG A 501 -40.79 4.75 -0.05
C ARG A 501 -40.72 4.47 1.45
N PHE A 502 -40.97 3.22 1.84
CA PHE A 502 -40.71 2.73 3.18
C PHE A 502 -40.17 1.30 3.09
N PHE A 503 -38.93 1.11 3.54
CA PHE A 503 -38.32 -0.20 3.68
C PHE A 503 -38.02 -0.48 5.15
N THR A 504 -38.74 -1.45 5.70
CA THR A 504 -38.73 -1.78 7.11
C THR A 504 -37.80 -2.96 7.35
N LEU A 505 -36.77 -2.74 8.18
CA LEU A 505 -35.79 -3.74 8.60
C LEU A 505 -36.16 -4.25 9.99
N GLU A 506 -36.39 -5.55 10.10
CA GLU A 506 -36.55 -6.22 11.39
C GLU A 506 -35.17 -6.54 11.99
N SER A 507 -35.01 -6.31 13.30
CA SER A 507 -33.75 -6.54 13.99
C SER A 507 -33.26 -7.99 13.85
N GLY A 508 -32.04 -8.15 13.35
CA GLY A 508 -31.37 -9.43 13.16
C GLY A 508 -31.80 -10.21 11.92
N LYS A 509 -32.73 -9.67 11.11
CA LYS A 509 -33.21 -10.32 9.90
C LYS A 509 -32.52 -9.73 8.66
N PRO A 510 -31.75 -10.52 7.91
CA PRO A 510 -31.10 -10.06 6.68
C PRO A 510 -32.14 -9.86 5.57
N GLU A 511 -32.04 -8.76 4.84
CA GLU A 511 -32.90 -8.50 3.68
C GLU A 511 -32.06 -8.39 2.40
N LEU A 512 -32.41 -9.20 1.39
CA LEU A 512 -31.76 -9.24 0.08
C LEU A 512 -32.36 -8.18 -0.86
N LEU A 513 -31.50 -7.36 -1.46
CA LEU A 513 -31.88 -6.24 -2.31
C LEU A 513 -31.03 -6.22 -3.59
N ALA A 514 -31.71 -6.17 -4.73
CA ALA A 514 -31.05 -6.04 -6.03
C ALA A 514 -30.68 -4.57 -6.30
N LEU A 515 -29.41 -4.32 -6.65
CA LEU A 515 -28.92 -2.98 -6.96
C LEU A 515 -29.30 -2.59 -8.39
N LEU A 516 -29.92 -1.41 -8.55
CA LEU A 516 -30.26 -0.86 -9.87
C LEU A 516 -29.20 0.16 -10.31
N PRO A 517 -28.79 0.19 -11.58
CA PRO A 517 -27.84 1.18 -12.08
C PRO A 517 -28.36 2.62 -11.92
N GLY A 518 -27.46 3.52 -11.54
CA GLY A 518 -27.73 4.94 -11.35
C GLY A 518 -28.16 5.29 -9.94
N ASP A 519 -28.37 6.58 -9.71
CA ASP A 519 -28.97 7.09 -8.49
C ASP A 519 -30.49 7.20 -8.65
N CYS A 520 -31.24 6.42 -7.87
CA CYS A 520 -32.69 6.43 -7.90
C CYS A 520 -33.25 7.61 -7.10
N HIS A 521 -34.39 8.11 -7.56
CA HIS A 521 -35.17 9.15 -6.90
C HIS A 521 -36.56 8.61 -6.58
N ILE A 522 -37.01 8.83 -5.34
CA ILE A 522 -38.41 8.59 -4.96
C ILE A 522 -39.17 9.84 -5.41
N PRO A 523 -40.22 9.73 -6.24
CA PRO A 523 -41.02 10.88 -6.64
C PRO A 523 -41.54 11.61 -5.39
N GLU A 524 -41.27 12.91 -5.28
CA GLU A 524 -41.99 13.78 -4.35
C GLU A 524 -43.45 13.80 -4.82
N GLU A 525 -44.40 13.53 -3.91
CA GLU A 525 -45.81 13.62 -4.25
C GLU A 525 -46.12 15.06 -4.67
N ILE A 526 -46.78 15.19 -5.83
CA ILE A 526 -47.56 16.37 -6.17
C ILE A 526 -48.59 16.50 -5.05
N ASP A 527 -48.50 17.58 -4.28
CA ASP A 527 -49.56 18.00 -3.37
C ASP A 527 -50.87 18.04 -4.18
N LEU A 528 -51.72 17.03 -3.98
CA LEU A 528 -53.11 17.13 -4.41
C LEU A 528 -53.74 18.18 -3.50
N GLU A 529 -53.81 19.41 -4.01
CA GLU A 529 -54.54 20.51 -3.40
C GLU A 529 -55.87 20.00 -2.85
N GLU A 530 -56.06 20.20 -1.54
CA GLU A 530 -57.33 20.02 -0.87
C GLU A 530 -58.39 20.86 -1.61
N GLY A 531 -59.30 20.18 -2.30
CA GLY A 531 -60.49 20.81 -2.89
C GLY A 531 -61.31 21.51 -1.79
N PRO A 532 -61.93 22.67 -2.06
CA PRO A 532 -62.62 23.43 -1.02
C PRO A 532 -63.80 22.64 -0.44
N LEU A 533 -63.86 22.62 0.90
CA LEU A 533 -65.05 22.25 1.67
C LEU A 533 -66.22 23.17 1.29
N ASP A 534 -67.16 22.65 0.50
CA ASP A 534 -68.43 23.32 0.22
C ASP A 534 -69.28 23.41 1.51
N ARG A 535 -69.43 24.64 2.01
CA ARG A 535 -70.44 25.00 2.99
C ARG A 535 -71.80 25.05 2.31
N ILE A 536 -72.73 24.29 2.86
CA ILE A 536 -74.16 24.39 2.57
C ILE A 536 -74.63 25.76 3.09
N ASP A 537 -75.10 26.61 2.18
CA ASP A 537 -76.04 27.69 2.51
C ASP A 537 -77.11 27.79 1.43
N GLU A 538 -78.35 27.63 1.88
CA GLU A 538 -79.57 27.74 1.08
C GLU A 538 -79.77 29.18 0.57
N LYS A 539 -80.07 29.34 -0.72
CA LYS A 539 -81.03 30.36 -1.17
C LYS A 539 -81.67 30.02 -2.51
N LYS A 540 -83.00 30.04 -2.47
CA LYS A 540 -83.99 29.85 -3.55
C LYS A 540 -83.97 30.98 -4.59
N SER A 541 -84.72 30.72 -5.67
CA SER A 541 -85.16 31.57 -6.80
C SER A 541 -84.10 31.70 -7.90
N GLU A 542 -84.38 31.48 -9.18
CA GLU A 542 -85.63 31.60 -9.93
C GLU A 542 -85.54 30.83 -11.26
N GLU A 543 -86.71 30.57 -11.84
CA GLU A 543 -86.98 29.81 -13.06
C GLU A 543 -86.37 30.44 -14.33
N ASN A 544 -85.92 29.62 -15.30
CA ASN A 544 -86.63 29.38 -16.57
C ASN A 544 -85.72 28.88 -17.71
N GLU A 545 -86.21 27.80 -18.31
CA GLU A 545 -86.37 27.57 -19.75
C GLU A 545 -85.18 27.46 -20.74
N VAL A 546 -85.06 26.23 -21.27
CA VAL A 546 -85.34 25.87 -22.69
C VAL A 546 -84.19 25.88 -23.73
N ASN A 547 -83.95 24.66 -24.22
CA ASN A 547 -83.72 24.17 -25.60
C ASN A 547 -82.35 24.10 -26.29
N HIS A 548 -82.14 22.88 -26.81
CA HIS A 548 -81.71 22.46 -28.16
C HIS A 548 -80.42 23.07 -28.76
N ALA A 549 -79.50 22.29 -29.30
CA ALA A 549 -79.68 21.52 -30.54
C ALA A 549 -78.35 20.88 -30.98
N TYR A 550 -78.50 19.87 -31.81
CA TYR A 550 -77.55 18.99 -32.49
C TYR A 550 -76.59 19.61 -33.53
N GLY A 551 -75.51 18.86 -33.80
CA GLY A 551 -74.84 18.71 -35.11
C GLY A 551 -73.36 19.09 -35.09
N GLY A 552 -72.38 18.34 -35.60
CA GLY A 552 -72.33 17.08 -36.35
C GLY A 552 -70.99 17.01 -37.12
N TYR A 553 -70.48 15.80 -37.35
CA TYR A 553 -69.39 15.38 -38.30
C TYR A 553 -67.96 15.94 -38.04
N ASP A 554 -66.84 15.26 -38.29
CA ASP A 554 -66.54 14.14 -39.20
C ASP A 554 -65.29 13.35 -38.76
N ASP A 555 -65.18 12.15 -39.31
CA ASP A 555 -64.26 11.04 -39.09
C ASP A 555 -63.05 11.08 -40.06
N GLN A 556 -61.88 10.56 -39.64
CA GLN A 556 -60.80 10.04 -40.52
C GLN A 556 -59.63 9.42 -39.73
N ASP A 557 -59.88 8.24 -39.20
CA ASP A 557 -59.26 6.92 -39.51
C ASP A 557 -57.83 6.77 -40.17
N LEU A 558 -57.07 5.81 -39.59
CA LEU A 558 -56.17 4.78 -40.21
C LEU A 558 -54.61 4.93 -40.37
N ARG A 559 -53.89 4.23 -39.47
CA ARG A 559 -53.12 2.94 -39.66
C ARG A 559 -51.67 2.83 -40.24
N PHE A 560 -50.94 1.90 -39.58
CA PHE A 560 -49.90 0.91 -40.01
C PHE A 560 -48.44 1.40 -40.12
N THR A 561 -47.37 0.66 -39.77
CA THR A 561 -47.04 -0.80 -39.89
C THR A 561 -46.01 -1.31 -38.85
N ARG A 562 -46.07 -2.62 -38.61
CA ARG A 562 -45.09 -3.53 -37.98
C ARG A 562 -44.16 -4.12 -39.06
N ASP A 563 -42.92 -4.49 -38.72
CA ASP A 563 -42.16 -5.50 -39.48
C ASP A 563 -41.30 -6.36 -38.52
N ASP A 564 -41.33 -7.67 -38.74
CA ASP A 564 -40.74 -8.76 -37.95
C ASP A 564 -39.44 -9.27 -38.60
N ARG A 565 -38.54 -9.89 -37.83
CA ARG A 565 -37.74 -11.07 -38.27
C ARG A 565 -37.12 -11.83 -37.09
N GLU A 566 -37.55 -13.09 -36.95
CA GLU A 566 -37.12 -14.13 -36.00
C GLU A 566 -35.78 -14.81 -36.38
N ASN A 567 -35.07 -15.43 -35.42
CA ASN A 567 -35.04 -16.91 -35.29
C ASN A 567 -34.29 -17.43 -34.02
N THR A 568 -35.03 -18.24 -33.22
CA THR A 568 -34.72 -19.50 -32.47
C THR A 568 -33.30 -19.80 -31.92
N ILE A 569 -33.08 -20.38 -30.73
CA ILE A 569 -33.49 -21.71 -30.21
C ILE A 569 -33.39 -21.74 -28.66
N ASN A 570 -34.35 -22.40 -28.00
CA ASN A 570 -34.36 -22.75 -26.56
C ASN A 570 -34.15 -24.29 -26.44
N PRO A 571 -33.67 -24.82 -25.29
CA PRO A 571 -34.53 -25.81 -24.63
C PRO A 571 -34.59 -25.69 -23.09
N LYS A 572 -35.82 -25.90 -22.60
CA LYS A 572 -36.23 -26.21 -21.23
C LYS A 572 -35.69 -27.57 -20.74
N TRP A 573 -35.38 -27.66 -19.45
CA TRP A 573 -35.55 -28.83 -18.55
C TRP A 573 -35.77 -28.28 -17.13
N GLN A 574 -36.99 -28.15 -16.62
CA GLN A 574 -37.81 -29.07 -15.82
C GLN A 574 -37.21 -29.55 -14.48
N SER A 575 -37.96 -29.18 -13.44
CA SER A 575 -37.84 -29.45 -12.00
C SER A 575 -38.17 -30.89 -11.62
N VAL A 576 -37.52 -31.38 -10.57
CA VAL A 576 -37.93 -32.59 -9.83
C VAL A 576 -38.02 -32.26 -8.35
N GLU A 577 -39.18 -32.61 -7.77
CA GLU A 577 -39.54 -32.53 -6.37
C GLU A 577 -38.73 -33.50 -5.48
N GLY A 578 -38.51 -33.11 -4.23
CA GLY A 578 -38.09 -33.99 -3.14
C GLY A 578 -38.58 -33.43 -1.80
N ASN A 579 -39.69 -33.98 -1.31
CA ASN A 579 -40.27 -33.72 0.00
C ASN A 579 -39.40 -34.28 1.15
N GLY A 580 -39.48 -33.63 2.33
CA GLY A 580 -39.56 -34.38 3.59
C GLY A 580 -38.71 -33.91 4.79
N LEU A 581 -39.33 -33.06 5.63
CA LEU A 581 -39.52 -33.21 7.09
C LEU A 581 -38.36 -32.99 8.11
N ASP A 582 -38.63 -31.97 8.94
CA ASP A 582 -38.70 -31.96 10.41
C ASP A 582 -37.49 -31.68 11.35
N THR A 583 -37.61 -30.49 11.97
CA THR A 583 -37.57 -30.18 13.42
C THR A 583 -36.26 -30.24 14.20
N GLY A 584 -36.01 -29.18 14.99
CA GLY A 584 -35.10 -29.22 16.14
C GLY A 584 -34.62 -27.87 16.62
N SER A 585 -35.47 -27.14 17.36
CA SER A 585 -35.09 -25.99 18.18
C SER A 585 -34.16 -26.40 19.33
N GLY A 586 -33.15 -25.59 19.66
CA GLY A 586 -32.33 -25.75 20.86
C GLY A 586 -31.56 -24.48 21.20
N THR A 587 -32.13 -23.65 22.06
CA THR A 587 -31.49 -22.58 22.82
C THR A 587 -30.52 -23.14 23.86
N GLU A 588 -29.34 -22.54 24.08
CA GLU A 588 -28.84 -22.14 25.42
C GLU A 588 -27.45 -21.44 25.43
N SER A 589 -27.47 -20.21 25.93
CA SER A 589 -26.60 -19.61 26.97
C SER A 589 -25.19 -20.16 27.27
N SER A 590 -24.20 -19.28 27.06
CA SER A 590 -23.15 -18.81 27.98
C SER A 590 -22.80 -19.60 29.27
N ARG A 591 -21.52 -19.99 29.41
CA ARG A 591 -20.64 -19.79 30.60
C ARG A 591 -19.22 -20.31 30.31
N GLY A 592 -18.20 -19.63 30.85
CA GLY A 592 -16.78 -19.79 30.50
C GLY A 592 -15.95 -20.76 31.35
N PHE A 593 -14.75 -21.02 30.81
CA PHE A 593 -13.43 -21.45 31.36
C PHE A 593 -13.36 -22.60 32.40
N PRO A 594 -12.39 -23.52 32.24
CA PRO A 594 -10.98 -23.22 32.57
C PRO A 594 -9.90 -23.78 31.62
N GLU A 595 -8.69 -23.24 31.80
CA GLU A 595 -7.40 -23.74 31.29
C GLU A 595 -7.21 -25.24 31.50
N GLU A 596 -6.73 -25.94 30.47
CA GLU A 596 -5.72 -27.00 30.65
C GLU A 596 -4.94 -27.26 29.34
N ILE A 597 -3.66 -27.57 29.55
CA ILE A 597 -2.57 -27.69 28.59
C ILE A 597 -2.71 -28.99 27.78
N GLY A 598 -2.60 -28.91 26.45
CA GLY A 598 -2.57 -30.08 25.56
C GLY A 598 -1.94 -29.76 24.22
N THR A 599 -0.68 -30.18 24.04
CA THR A 599 0.10 -30.10 22.81
C THR A 599 -0.37 -31.13 21.77
N THR A 600 -0.80 -30.68 20.59
CA THR A 600 -0.70 -31.47 19.34
C THR A 600 -0.57 -30.53 18.14
N ASP A 601 0.63 -30.52 17.56
CA ASP A 601 0.94 -29.94 16.26
C ASP A 601 0.30 -30.77 15.13
N ASN A 602 -0.42 -30.10 14.23
CA ASN A 602 -0.56 -30.48 12.82
C ASN A 602 -0.87 -29.22 12.00
N PRO A 603 -0.08 -28.91 10.95
CA PRO A 603 -0.31 -27.74 10.11
C PRO A 603 -1.49 -27.95 9.14
N PRO A 604 -2.25 -26.90 8.77
CA PRO A 604 -3.25 -27.00 7.71
C PRO A 604 -2.59 -27.11 6.34
N GLU A 605 -3.11 -28.03 5.53
CA GLU A 605 -2.69 -28.31 4.15
C GLU A 605 -2.80 -27.06 3.26
N ILE A 606 -1.69 -26.75 2.58
CA ILE A 606 -1.61 -25.72 1.55
C ILE A 606 -2.14 -26.32 0.25
N PHE A 607 -3.20 -25.72 -0.31
CA PHE A 607 -3.65 -26.01 -1.66
C PHE A 607 -2.68 -25.37 -2.67
N GLU A 608 -1.86 -26.19 -3.33
CA GLU A 608 -1.07 -25.77 -4.49
C GLU A 608 -1.98 -25.54 -5.72
N PRO A 609 -1.79 -24.46 -6.50
CA PRO A 609 -2.47 -24.31 -7.77
C PRO A 609 -1.91 -25.26 -8.83
N ILE A 610 -2.80 -26.03 -9.46
CA ILE A 610 -2.53 -26.98 -10.54
C ILE A 610 -1.91 -26.24 -11.74
N LEU A 611 -0.59 -26.35 -11.91
CA LEU A 611 0.11 -25.96 -13.14
C LEU A 611 -0.07 -27.07 -14.19
N LYS A 612 -0.67 -26.73 -15.34
CA LYS A 612 -0.83 -27.64 -16.49
C LYS A 612 0.52 -28.24 -16.91
N GLU A 613 0.61 -29.56 -16.92
CA GLU A 613 1.78 -30.30 -17.40
C GLU A 613 2.12 -29.96 -18.85
N ARG A 614 3.35 -29.50 -19.08
CA ARG A 614 3.92 -29.33 -20.41
C ARG A 614 4.73 -30.57 -20.75
N ARG A 615 4.24 -31.38 -21.69
CA ARG A 615 4.89 -32.60 -22.24
C ARG A 615 6.39 -32.39 -22.48
N LYS A 616 7.26 -33.05 -21.69
CA LYS A 616 8.69 -33.20 -21.97
C LYS A 616 8.93 -34.42 -22.86
N LYS A 617 9.61 -34.20 -23.98
CA LYS A 617 10.14 -35.25 -24.87
C LYS A 617 11.28 -35.99 -24.16
N SER A 618 11.21 -37.32 -24.21
CA SER A 618 12.25 -38.27 -23.79
C SER A 618 13.49 -38.18 -24.70
N GLY A 619 14.69 -38.35 -24.13
CA GLY A 619 15.89 -38.60 -24.93
C GLY A 619 17.25 -38.51 -24.23
N LYS A 620 17.69 -39.66 -23.69
CA LYS A 620 19.07 -40.14 -23.44
C LYS A 620 19.89 -39.56 -22.28
N GLY A 621 20.16 -40.44 -21.32
CA GLY A 621 21.02 -40.20 -20.15
C GLY A 621 22.50 -40.50 -20.37
N ARG A 622 23.27 -40.24 -19.29
CA ARG A 622 24.60 -40.79 -18.99
C ARG A 622 24.82 -40.76 -17.47
N LYS A 623 25.66 -41.69 -17.04
CA LYS A 623 25.83 -42.29 -15.71
C LYS A 623 26.29 -41.33 -14.60
N PHE A 624 25.85 -41.66 -13.38
CA PHE A 624 26.41 -41.28 -12.08
C PHE A 624 27.71 -42.03 -11.81
N ASP A 625 28.70 -41.33 -11.25
CA ASP A 625 29.77 -41.90 -10.44
C ASP A 625 29.63 -41.37 -9.00
N SER A 626 29.90 -42.27 -8.06
CA SER A 626 29.63 -42.23 -6.63
C SER A 626 30.91 -41.99 -5.81
N GLU A 627 30.90 -41.03 -4.89
CA GLU A 627 31.83 -40.88 -3.75
C GLU A 627 31.36 -39.64 -2.95
N GLY A 628 31.16 -39.61 -1.63
CA GLY A 628 31.12 -40.60 -0.59
C GLY A 628 30.32 -39.98 0.58
N SER A 629 29.53 -40.81 1.25
CA SER A 629 28.70 -40.49 2.41
C SER A 629 29.35 -41.17 3.61
N GLU A 630 29.99 -40.42 4.50
CA GLU A 630 30.18 -40.77 5.91
C GLU A 630 30.87 -39.59 6.62
N LEU A 631 30.22 -39.01 7.63
CA LEU A 631 30.74 -38.75 8.99
C LEU A 631 29.89 -37.67 9.71
N MET A 632 28.68 -38.02 10.17
CA MET A 632 27.96 -37.25 11.20
C MET A 632 27.24 -38.20 12.18
N SER A 633 28.03 -38.96 12.93
CA SER A 633 27.57 -39.64 14.14
C SER A 633 28.69 -39.65 15.17
N GLN A 634 28.86 -38.53 15.88
CA GLN A 634 29.53 -38.45 17.19
C GLN A 634 29.47 -36.99 17.63
N LEU A 635 28.54 -36.68 18.54
CA LEU A 635 28.64 -35.71 19.64
C LEU A 635 27.27 -35.68 20.33
N ALA A 636 26.96 -36.77 21.01
CA ALA A 636 25.99 -36.85 22.10
C ALA A 636 26.65 -37.69 23.20
N ASN A 637 27.36 -36.99 24.08
CA ASN A 637 27.68 -37.37 25.45
C ASN A 637 28.05 -36.10 26.22
#